data_AF-A0A957AQV3-F1
#
_entry.id   AF-A0A957AQV3-F1
#
_cell.length_a   1.000
_cell.length_b   1.000
_cell.length_c   1.000
_cell.angle_alpha   90.00
_cell.angle_beta   90.00
_cell.angle_gamma   90.00
#
_symmetry.space_group_name_H-M   'P 1'
#
loop_
_entity.id
_entity.type
_entity.pdbx_description
1 polymer ?
#
loop_
_entity_poly.entity_id
_entity_poly.type
_entity_poly.pdbx_seq_one_letter_code
_entity_poly.pdbx_strand_id
1 'polypeptide(L)'
;DVAIFWSVEHRTGLAAGSAELSNVTFPADDPDLQVIQTIHVPDEAKPRYQQIDRFAPADHVAVPAEGDVWTGFIEMPQTLPWSGSGVAVLANMTYDFRVNPRSQLGLLVVENGQLAAYQQPALTRQFSLHPTGAVSPDGQLHAAWIDLESPGEYSVYYASTRPGVVAALDQRTGNDTFNDTVDLAWGMASGLTLLPLSIIAALPIIVVMGIYYITGHDGSLRGNLGAQFALVVALVLYLTTKLIIMGGLLDRPPFMNVVPESFAIAWAWIVSVAIAGIALVSMLIYIRRNKRPELLKAALLFFAVDALMTLLLYGPTFYGE
;
A
#
# COMPACT_ATOMS: atom_id res chain seq x y z
N ASP A 1 -14.95 31.81 -20.85
CA ASP A 1 -15.83 30.93 -20.05
C ASP A 1 -15.43 30.97 -18.59
N VAL A 2 -16.40 30.75 -17.71
CA VAL A 2 -16.22 30.61 -16.27
C VAL A 2 -16.38 29.14 -15.92
N ALA A 3 -15.48 28.61 -15.11
CA ALA A 3 -15.55 27.26 -14.58
C ALA A 3 -15.58 27.31 -13.04
N ILE A 4 -16.55 26.64 -12.43
CA ILE A 4 -16.69 26.53 -10.97
C ILE A 4 -16.58 25.06 -10.61
N PHE A 5 -15.84 24.77 -9.55
CA PHE A 5 -15.61 23.42 -9.04
C PHE A 5 -16.07 23.34 -7.59
N TRP A 6 -16.72 22.24 -7.24
CA TRP A 6 -17.09 21.93 -5.86
C TRP A 6 -17.09 20.42 -5.66
N SER A 7 -16.90 20.00 -4.41
CA SER A 7 -17.02 18.61 -4.03
C SER A 7 -18.19 18.38 -3.09
N VAL A 8 -18.80 17.20 -3.18
CA VAL A 8 -19.85 16.74 -2.26
C VAL A 8 -19.35 15.51 -1.51
N GLU A 9 -19.16 15.63 -0.20
CA GLU A 9 -18.79 14.52 0.69
C GLU A 9 -20.07 13.86 1.25
N HIS A 10 -20.21 12.56 1.05
CA HIS A 10 -21.34 11.78 1.55
C HIS A 10 -20.99 11.15 2.89
N ARG A 11 -21.58 11.64 3.98
CA ARG A 11 -21.29 11.14 5.34
C ARG A 11 -22.25 10.04 5.82
N THR A 12 -23.36 9.84 5.13
CA THR A 12 -24.40 8.89 5.50
C THR A 12 -25.06 8.28 4.26
N GLY A 13 -25.80 7.18 4.43
CA GLY A 13 -26.49 6.49 3.34
C GLY A 13 -25.61 5.48 2.60
N LEU A 14 -26.06 5.06 1.41
CA LEU A 14 -25.37 4.04 0.61
C LEU A 14 -24.02 4.52 0.03
N ALA A 15 -23.85 5.83 -0.10
CA ALA A 15 -22.62 6.47 -0.56
C ALA A 15 -21.74 6.95 0.62
N ALA A 16 -22.03 6.55 1.86
CA ALA A 16 -21.27 7.01 3.01
C ALA A 16 -19.77 6.70 2.87
N GLY A 17 -18.92 7.72 3.06
CA GLY A 17 -17.47 7.63 2.90
C GLY A 17 -16.97 7.92 1.48
N SER A 18 -17.83 8.34 0.55
CA SER A 18 -17.44 8.80 -0.79
C SER A 18 -17.44 10.32 -0.89
N ALA A 19 -16.68 10.83 -1.85
CA ALA A 19 -16.72 12.24 -2.23
C ALA A 19 -16.62 12.37 -3.76
N GLU A 20 -17.46 13.22 -4.35
CA GLU A 20 -17.45 13.46 -5.80
C GLU A 20 -17.05 14.90 -6.10
N LEU A 21 -16.23 15.07 -7.13
CA LEU A 21 -15.88 16.38 -7.68
C LEU A 21 -16.80 16.69 -8.85
N SER A 22 -17.48 17.82 -8.79
CA SER A 22 -18.30 18.33 -9.89
C SER A 22 -17.77 19.66 -10.39
N ASN A 23 -18.08 19.95 -11.65
CA ASN A 23 -17.89 21.27 -12.21
C ASN A 23 -19.13 21.78 -12.93
N VAL A 24 -19.13 23.08 -13.16
CA VAL A 24 -20.02 23.74 -14.10
C VAL A 24 -19.22 24.72 -14.92
N THR A 25 -19.43 24.69 -16.24
CA THR A 25 -18.82 25.63 -17.18
C THR A 25 -19.92 26.40 -17.91
N PHE A 26 -19.74 27.72 -18.04
CA PHE A 26 -20.67 28.59 -18.78
C PHE A 26 -19.94 29.80 -19.39
N PRO A 27 -20.44 30.37 -20.51
CA PRO A 27 -19.95 31.64 -21.04
C PRO A 27 -20.12 32.77 -20.03
N ALA A 28 -19.13 33.64 -19.89
CA ALA A 28 -19.19 34.74 -18.91
C ALA A 28 -20.36 35.71 -19.20
N ASP A 29 -20.75 35.83 -20.47
CA ASP A 29 -21.83 36.70 -20.94
C ASP A 29 -23.21 36.03 -20.91
N ASP A 30 -23.29 34.72 -20.71
CA ASP A 30 -24.54 33.94 -20.74
C ASP A 30 -24.49 32.75 -19.75
N PRO A 31 -24.69 32.99 -18.45
CA PRO A 31 -24.57 31.96 -17.41
C PRO A 31 -25.66 30.89 -17.48
N ASP A 32 -26.74 31.12 -18.22
CA ASP A 32 -27.84 30.14 -18.36
C ASP A 32 -27.43 28.93 -19.22
N LEU A 33 -26.39 29.07 -20.04
CA LEU A 33 -25.78 27.99 -20.83
C LEU A 33 -24.81 27.14 -19.99
N GLN A 34 -25.28 26.66 -18.85
CA GLN A 34 -24.49 25.84 -17.95
C GLN A 34 -24.50 24.36 -18.32
N VAL A 35 -23.32 23.73 -18.26
CA VAL A 35 -23.17 22.27 -18.34
C VAL A 35 -22.56 21.79 -17.03
N ILE A 36 -23.34 21.07 -16.23
CA ILE A 36 -22.89 20.45 -14.98
C ILE A 36 -22.36 19.06 -15.30
N GLN A 37 -21.14 18.74 -14.83
CA GLN A 37 -20.52 17.45 -15.04
C GLN A 37 -19.82 16.97 -13.76
N THR A 38 -19.86 15.67 -13.51
CA THR A 38 -19.03 15.01 -12.51
C THR A 38 -17.68 14.67 -13.14
N ILE A 39 -16.60 15.02 -12.46
CA ILE A 39 -15.24 14.70 -12.89
C ILE A 39 -14.87 13.33 -12.32
N HIS A 40 -14.61 12.39 -13.22
CA HIS A 40 -14.07 11.10 -12.86
C HIS A 40 -12.55 11.12 -13.07
N VAL A 41 -11.82 10.63 -12.08
CA VAL A 41 -10.36 10.54 -12.11
C VAL A 41 -9.96 9.09 -11.83
N PRO A 42 -9.02 8.50 -12.58
CA PRO A 42 -8.54 7.16 -12.27
C PRO A 42 -7.99 7.08 -10.85
N ASP A 43 -8.19 5.96 -10.16
CA ASP A 43 -7.64 5.72 -8.83
C ASP A 43 -6.20 5.17 -8.85
N GLU A 44 -5.62 4.90 -10.02
CA GLU A 44 -4.27 4.33 -10.11
C GLU A 44 -3.22 5.19 -9.39
N ALA A 45 -2.56 4.62 -8.38
CA ALA A 45 -1.39 5.24 -7.74
C ALA A 45 -0.15 5.16 -8.66
N LYS A 46 0.63 6.24 -8.74
CA LYS A 46 1.82 6.35 -9.62
C LYS A 46 1.50 5.94 -11.09
N PRO A 47 0.51 6.59 -11.72
CA PRO A 47 0.13 6.27 -13.09
C PRO A 47 1.30 6.51 -14.04
N ARG A 48 1.20 5.94 -15.25
CA ARG A 48 2.23 6.12 -16.27
C ARG A 48 2.28 7.55 -16.80
N TYR A 49 3.19 8.34 -16.25
CA TYR A 49 3.40 9.72 -16.68
C TYR A 49 4.02 9.83 -18.08
N GLN A 50 3.60 10.86 -18.79
CA GLN A 50 4.08 11.26 -20.09
C GLN A 50 4.31 12.78 -20.08
N GLN A 51 5.34 13.23 -20.78
CA GLN A 51 5.56 14.65 -20.98
C GLN A 51 4.64 15.13 -22.11
N ILE A 52 3.75 16.08 -21.80
CA ILE A 52 2.79 16.63 -22.76
C ILE A 52 2.83 18.15 -22.66
N ASP A 53 3.45 18.80 -23.65
CA ASP A 53 3.73 20.25 -23.64
C ASP A 53 2.49 21.13 -23.43
N ARG A 54 1.30 20.69 -23.91
CA ARG A 54 0.04 21.45 -23.75
C ARG A 54 -0.36 21.65 -22.27
N PHE A 55 0.14 20.78 -21.40
CA PHE A 55 -0.10 20.81 -19.96
C PHE A 55 1.09 21.36 -19.17
N ALA A 56 2.05 22.00 -19.83
CA ALA A 56 3.01 22.83 -19.12
C ALA A 56 2.25 23.87 -18.27
N PRO A 57 2.68 24.12 -17.02
CA PRO A 57 3.95 23.73 -16.39
C PRO A 57 4.01 22.36 -15.69
N ALA A 58 2.99 21.50 -15.80
CA ALA A 58 3.11 20.13 -15.29
C ALA A 58 4.00 19.32 -16.24
N ASP A 59 5.26 19.06 -15.83
CA ASP A 59 6.25 18.38 -16.68
C ASP A 59 5.83 16.96 -17.07
N HIS A 60 5.07 16.28 -16.20
CA HIS A 60 4.76 14.86 -16.32
C HIS A 60 3.32 14.61 -15.85
N VAL A 61 2.44 14.23 -16.76
CA VAL A 61 1.04 13.94 -16.46
C VAL A 61 0.60 12.60 -17.04
N ALA A 62 -0.41 11.99 -16.42
CA ALA A 62 -1.10 10.84 -16.96
C ALA A 62 -2.37 11.29 -17.70
N VAL A 63 -2.74 10.54 -18.73
CA VAL A 63 -3.99 10.75 -19.48
C VAL A 63 -4.93 9.61 -19.12
N PRO A 64 -6.20 9.88 -18.78
CA PRO A 64 -7.19 8.82 -18.53
C PRO A 64 -7.33 7.89 -19.73
N ALA A 65 -7.36 6.59 -19.49
CA ALA A 65 -7.60 5.57 -20.50
C ALA A 65 -9.05 5.07 -20.47
N GLU A 66 -9.48 4.51 -21.60
CA GLU A 66 -10.81 3.90 -21.69
C GLU A 66 -10.87 2.64 -20.83
N GLY A 67 -11.85 2.58 -19.92
CA GLY A 67 -12.03 1.45 -19.00
C GLY A 67 -11.31 1.59 -17.65
N ASP A 68 -10.70 2.74 -17.37
CA ASP A 68 -10.10 3.02 -16.06
C ASP A 68 -11.14 2.91 -14.93
N VAL A 69 -10.66 2.42 -13.77
CA VAL A 69 -11.42 2.42 -12.54
C VAL A 69 -11.32 3.82 -11.92
N TRP A 70 -12.48 4.38 -11.58
CA TRP A 70 -12.56 5.74 -11.05
C TRP A 70 -12.45 5.74 -9.54
N THR A 71 -11.74 6.72 -9.00
CA THR A 71 -11.75 6.95 -7.56
C THR A 71 -13.14 7.30 -7.06
N GLY A 72 -13.50 6.72 -5.91
CA GLY A 72 -14.75 7.03 -5.22
C GLY A 72 -14.65 8.25 -4.29
N PHE A 73 -13.49 8.92 -4.24
CA PHE A 73 -13.26 9.99 -3.28
C PHE A 73 -12.38 11.08 -3.89
N ILE A 74 -12.98 12.24 -4.19
CA ILE A 74 -12.31 13.47 -4.61
C ILE A 74 -12.95 14.65 -3.88
N GLU A 75 -12.16 15.42 -3.15
CA GLU A 75 -12.66 16.53 -2.34
C GLU A 75 -11.71 17.75 -2.29
N MET A 76 -12.25 18.84 -1.74
CA MET A 76 -11.53 20.09 -1.48
C MET A 76 -10.84 20.66 -2.73
N PRO A 77 -11.58 20.89 -3.83
CA PRO A 77 -10.97 21.42 -5.04
C PRO A 77 -10.44 22.84 -4.82
N GLN A 78 -9.23 23.09 -5.28
CA GLN A 78 -8.64 24.42 -5.37
C GLN A 78 -8.15 24.66 -6.79
N THR A 79 -8.77 25.63 -7.46
CA THR A 79 -8.37 26.06 -8.80
C THR A 79 -7.07 26.85 -8.75
N LEU A 80 -6.22 26.64 -9.75
CA LEU A 80 -4.95 27.35 -9.90
C LEU A 80 -5.03 28.35 -11.06
N PRO A 81 -4.33 29.50 -10.98
CA PRO A 81 -4.18 30.43 -12.10
C PRO A 81 -3.26 29.83 -13.18
N TRP A 82 -3.80 28.90 -13.94
CA TRP A 82 -3.12 28.07 -14.94
C TRP A 82 -2.99 28.79 -16.29
N SER A 83 -1.83 28.66 -16.94
CA SER A 83 -1.57 29.25 -18.27
C SER A 83 -1.62 28.26 -19.43
N GLY A 84 -1.70 26.95 -19.16
CA GLY A 84 -1.84 25.91 -20.17
C GLY A 84 -3.28 25.77 -20.68
N SER A 85 -3.54 24.75 -21.50
CA SER A 85 -4.91 24.46 -21.93
C SER A 85 -5.74 23.87 -20.77
N GLY A 86 -6.93 24.41 -20.55
CA GLY A 86 -7.84 23.99 -19.48
C GLY A 86 -7.68 24.73 -18.14
N VAL A 87 -8.22 24.13 -17.08
CA VAL A 87 -8.13 24.61 -15.70
C VAL A 87 -7.42 23.56 -14.86
N ALA A 88 -6.35 23.97 -14.16
CA ALA A 88 -5.72 23.11 -13.18
C ALA A 88 -6.42 23.21 -11.82
N VAL A 89 -6.66 22.05 -11.22
CA VAL A 89 -7.35 21.90 -9.94
C VAL A 89 -6.53 20.99 -9.05
N LEU A 90 -6.14 21.47 -7.87
CA LEU A 90 -5.66 20.62 -6.80
C LEU A 90 -6.85 20.03 -6.06
N ALA A 91 -6.81 18.75 -5.72
CA ALA A 91 -7.83 18.11 -4.92
C ALA A 91 -7.20 17.04 -4.03
N ASN A 92 -7.85 16.69 -2.93
CA ASN A 92 -7.55 15.46 -2.23
C ASN A 92 -8.29 14.33 -2.94
N MET A 93 -7.61 13.24 -3.26
CA MET A 93 -8.23 12.09 -3.92
C MET A 93 -7.67 10.77 -3.42
N THR A 94 -8.53 9.75 -3.37
CA THR A 94 -8.10 8.40 -2.99
C THR A 94 -7.48 7.69 -4.18
N TYR A 95 -6.21 7.32 -4.03
CA TYR A 95 -5.53 6.42 -4.96
C TYR A 95 -5.54 5.00 -4.42
N ASP A 96 -5.77 4.03 -5.30
CA ASP A 96 -5.60 2.62 -5.04
C ASP A 96 -4.11 2.25 -5.11
N PHE A 97 -3.50 2.09 -3.93
CA PHE A 97 -2.19 1.46 -3.83
C PHE A 97 -2.40 -0.04 -3.62
N ARG A 98 -1.46 -0.84 -4.12
CA ARG A 98 -1.48 -2.31 -4.03
C ARG A 98 -1.77 -2.87 -2.63
N VAL A 99 -1.41 -2.14 -1.58
CA VAL A 99 -1.62 -2.58 -0.20
C VAL A 99 -2.90 -1.99 0.38
N ASN A 100 -3.05 -0.66 0.37
CA ASN A 100 -4.19 0.04 0.92
C ASN A 100 -4.45 1.34 0.14
N PRO A 101 -5.71 1.66 -0.19
CA PRO A 101 -6.04 2.97 -0.74
C PRO A 101 -5.63 4.10 0.21
N ARG A 102 -5.16 5.22 -0.34
CA ARG A 102 -4.80 6.41 0.44
C ARG A 102 -5.28 7.67 -0.23
N SER A 103 -5.82 8.59 0.56
CA SER A 103 -6.15 9.92 0.10
C SER A 103 -4.91 10.81 0.12
N GLN A 104 -4.59 11.34 -1.05
CA GLN A 104 -3.38 12.09 -1.33
C GLN A 104 -3.71 13.28 -2.21
N LEU A 105 -2.78 14.23 -2.29
CA LEU A 105 -2.88 15.32 -3.24
C LEU A 105 -2.91 14.79 -4.68
N GLY A 106 -3.88 15.27 -5.45
CA GLY A 106 -3.96 15.14 -6.91
C GLY A 106 -3.92 16.51 -7.58
N LEU A 107 -3.21 16.61 -8.70
CA LEU A 107 -3.29 17.72 -9.64
C LEU A 107 -4.09 17.25 -10.84
N LEU A 108 -5.23 17.88 -11.10
CA LEU A 108 -6.13 17.57 -12.21
C LEU A 108 -6.04 18.70 -13.24
N VAL A 109 -6.04 18.36 -14.52
CA VAL A 109 -6.20 19.31 -15.62
C VAL A 109 -7.51 19.01 -16.31
N VAL A 110 -8.42 19.98 -16.30
CA VAL A 110 -9.79 19.83 -16.80
C VAL A 110 -9.98 20.71 -18.03
N GLU A 111 -10.42 20.12 -19.14
CA GLU A 111 -10.73 20.81 -20.40
C GLU A 111 -12.18 20.55 -20.77
N ASN A 112 -12.92 21.61 -21.09
CA ASN A 112 -14.34 21.51 -21.51
C ASN A 112 -15.22 20.71 -20.52
N GLY A 113 -14.94 20.85 -19.22
CA GLY A 113 -15.64 20.14 -18.16
C GLY A 113 -15.19 18.69 -17.91
N GLN A 114 -14.29 18.14 -18.74
CA GLN A 114 -13.81 16.75 -18.61
C GLN A 114 -12.35 16.69 -18.18
N LEU A 115 -11.98 15.59 -17.51
CA LEU A 115 -10.58 15.34 -17.14
C LEU A 115 -9.74 15.12 -18.39
N ALA A 116 -8.74 15.97 -18.60
CA ALA A 116 -7.81 15.90 -19.72
C ALA A 116 -6.48 15.25 -19.33
N ALA A 117 -6.02 15.50 -18.11
CA ALA A 117 -4.84 14.88 -17.53
C ALA A 117 -4.86 14.95 -16.00
N TYR A 118 -4.04 14.13 -15.35
CA TYR A 118 -3.87 14.14 -13.90
C TYR A 118 -2.45 13.76 -13.48
N GLN A 119 -2.07 14.16 -12.28
CA GLN A 119 -0.79 13.83 -11.67
C GLN A 119 -0.98 13.64 -10.17
N GLN A 120 -0.18 12.75 -9.58
CA GLN A 120 0.01 12.65 -8.13
C GLN A 120 1.28 13.42 -7.79
N PRO A 121 1.20 14.66 -7.26
CA PRO A 121 2.38 15.51 -7.13
C PRO A 121 3.36 15.01 -6.06
N ALA A 122 2.87 14.30 -5.06
CA ALA A 122 3.66 13.73 -3.98
C ALA A 122 3.01 12.48 -3.41
N LEU A 123 3.83 11.67 -2.74
CA LEU A 123 3.38 10.56 -1.92
C LEU A 123 3.77 10.83 -0.47
N THR A 124 2.76 10.91 0.39
CA THR A 124 2.92 11.02 1.84
C THR A 124 2.38 9.76 2.54
N ARG A 125 2.62 9.66 3.84
CA ARG A 125 2.23 8.49 4.63
C ARG A 125 0.79 8.57 5.14
N GLN A 126 0.26 9.78 5.25
CA GLN A 126 -0.98 10.08 5.96
C GLN A 126 -2.02 10.71 5.03
N PHE A 127 -3.24 10.87 5.54
CA PHE A 127 -4.36 11.46 4.80
C PHE A 127 -4.11 12.96 4.55
N SER A 128 -4.04 13.35 3.28
CA SER A 128 -3.84 14.75 2.88
C SER A 128 -5.12 15.56 2.95
N LEU A 129 -5.02 16.82 3.39
CA LEU A 129 -6.11 17.75 3.63
C LEU A 129 -5.75 19.14 3.14
N HIS A 130 -6.79 19.94 2.85
CA HIS A 130 -6.68 21.37 2.56
C HIS A 130 -5.60 21.71 1.54
N PRO A 131 -5.66 21.12 0.33
CA PRO A 131 -4.70 21.42 -0.70
C PRO A 131 -4.82 22.90 -1.08
N THR A 132 -3.68 23.57 -1.19
CA THR A 132 -3.58 24.94 -1.66
C THR A 132 -2.44 25.07 -2.64
N GLY A 133 -2.54 26.00 -3.58
CA GLY A 133 -1.48 26.21 -4.55
C GLY A 133 -1.55 27.54 -5.24
N ALA A 134 -0.46 27.83 -5.95
CA ALA A 134 -0.28 29.02 -6.75
C ALA A 134 0.61 28.74 -7.94
N VAL A 135 0.46 29.54 -8.98
CA VAL A 135 1.39 29.58 -10.12
C VAL A 135 2.20 30.86 -9.99
N SER A 136 3.52 30.72 -10.02
CA SER A 136 4.45 31.85 -9.97
C SER A 136 4.51 32.60 -11.31
N PRO A 137 5.04 33.85 -11.36
CA PRO A 137 5.15 34.62 -12.59
C PRO A 137 6.00 33.95 -13.69
N ASP A 138 6.96 33.11 -13.30
CA ASP A 138 7.79 32.26 -14.17
C ASP A 138 7.09 30.96 -14.58
N GLY A 139 5.78 30.84 -14.29
CA GLY A 139 4.96 29.70 -14.66
C GLY A 139 5.20 28.47 -13.80
N GLN A 140 5.94 28.54 -12.69
CA GLN A 140 6.19 27.37 -11.84
C GLN A 140 5.02 27.12 -10.90
N LEU A 141 4.62 25.85 -10.76
CA LEU A 141 3.58 25.44 -9.83
C LEU A 141 4.16 25.32 -8.42
N HIS A 142 3.33 25.68 -7.46
CA HIS A 142 3.55 25.50 -6.05
C HIS A 142 2.28 24.91 -5.45
N ALA A 143 2.42 23.82 -4.71
CA ALA A 143 1.35 23.20 -3.96
C ALA A 143 1.79 23.00 -2.51
N ALA A 144 0.90 23.26 -1.58
CA ALA A 144 1.06 22.93 -0.17
C ALA A 144 -0.22 22.27 0.33
N TRP A 145 -0.08 21.38 1.29
CA TRP A 145 -1.21 20.71 1.93
C TRP A 145 -0.78 20.32 3.34
N ILE A 146 -1.73 19.83 4.13
CA ILE A 146 -1.42 19.28 5.44
C ILE A 146 -1.76 17.80 5.44
N ASP A 147 -1.01 16.99 6.18
CA ASP A 147 -1.49 15.67 6.55
C ASP A 147 -1.81 15.62 8.04
N LEU A 148 -2.82 14.82 8.38
CA LEU A 148 -3.19 14.51 9.75
C LEU A 148 -2.30 13.38 10.30
N GLU A 149 -1.33 13.71 11.15
CA GLU A 149 -0.43 12.72 11.76
C GLU A 149 -1.08 12.05 12.97
N SER A 150 -1.68 12.86 13.83
CA SER A 150 -2.44 12.43 15.00
C SER A 150 -3.56 13.44 15.27
N PRO A 151 -4.58 13.12 16.08
CA PRO A 151 -5.68 14.05 16.36
C PRO A 151 -5.18 15.42 16.87
N GLY A 152 -5.22 16.44 16.01
CA GLY A 152 -4.77 17.79 16.30
C GLY A 152 -3.31 18.10 15.94
N GLU A 153 -2.53 17.12 15.46
CA GLU A 153 -1.17 17.31 14.95
C GLU A 153 -1.16 17.19 13.43
N TYR A 154 -0.58 18.21 12.77
CA TYR A 154 -0.54 18.31 11.33
C TYR A 154 0.89 18.58 10.85
N SER A 155 1.30 17.84 9.83
CA SER A 155 2.53 18.11 9.08
C SER A 155 2.19 18.92 7.84
N VAL A 156 2.95 19.98 7.57
CA VAL A 156 2.79 20.78 6.34
C VAL A 156 3.73 20.24 5.28
N TYR A 157 3.17 19.90 4.13
CA TYR A 157 3.92 19.41 2.98
C TYR A 157 3.89 20.44 1.85
N TYR A 158 4.90 20.35 0.98
CA TYR A 158 5.11 21.30 -0.10
C TYR A 158 5.73 20.60 -1.32
N ALA A 159 5.22 20.92 -2.50
CA ALA A 159 5.72 20.47 -3.78
C ALA A 159 5.80 21.64 -4.78
N SER A 160 6.74 21.57 -5.72
CA SER A 160 6.89 22.59 -6.76
C SER A 160 7.52 22.02 -8.03
N THR A 161 7.28 22.67 -9.16
CA THR A 161 8.00 22.40 -10.42
C THR A 161 9.28 23.24 -10.53
N ARG A 162 9.52 24.22 -9.64
CA ARG A 162 10.71 25.09 -9.72
C ARG A 162 11.99 24.26 -9.52
N PRO A 163 12.94 24.25 -10.46
CA PRO A 163 14.10 23.34 -10.41
C PRO A 163 14.94 23.44 -9.13
N GLY A 164 15.15 24.65 -8.61
CA GLY A 164 15.90 24.85 -7.36
C GLY A 164 15.18 24.35 -6.10
N VAL A 165 13.85 24.35 -6.12
CA VAL A 165 13.03 23.79 -5.03
C VAL A 165 13.03 22.27 -5.11
N VAL A 166 12.78 21.71 -6.30
CA VAL A 166 12.85 20.27 -6.55
C VAL A 166 14.21 19.72 -6.10
N ALA A 167 15.30 20.34 -6.55
CA ALA A 167 16.66 19.93 -6.18
C ALA A 167 16.95 20.05 -4.67
N ALA A 168 16.24 20.90 -3.92
CA ALA A 168 16.39 21.01 -2.48
C ALA A 168 15.54 19.98 -1.71
N LEU A 169 14.34 19.69 -2.21
CA LEU A 169 13.42 18.71 -1.60
C LEU A 169 13.83 17.26 -1.89
N ASP A 170 14.40 16.98 -3.06
CA ASP A 170 14.82 15.63 -3.46
C ASP A 170 16.17 15.19 -2.85
N GLN A 171 16.80 16.06 -2.05
CA GLN A 171 18.06 15.72 -1.37
C GLN A 171 17.80 14.74 -0.22
N ARG A 172 18.15 13.48 -0.44
CA ARG A 172 18.16 12.47 0.63
C ARG A 172 19.26 12.80 1.63
N THR A 173 18.87 13.14 2.85
CA THR A 173 19.80 13.40 3.95
C THR A 173 20.21 12.09 4.64
N GLY A 174 21.35 12.12 5.36
CA GLY A 174 21.77 10.97 6.18
C GLY A 174 20.76 10.62 7.27
N ASN A 175 20.03 11.64 7.77
CA ASN A 175 18.96 11.45 8.75
C ASN A 175 17.79 10.66 8.17
N ASP A 176 17.43 10.90 6.90
CA ASP A 176 16.33 10.16 6.26
C ASP A 176 16.65 8.67 6.19
N THR A 177 17.89 8.32 5.84
CA THR A 177 18.32 6.92 5.78
C THR A 177 18.32 6.25 7.16
N PHE A 178 18.69 7.00 8.21
CA PHE A 178 18.61 6.51 9.58
C PHE A 178 17.16 6.29 10.02
N ASN A 179 16.28 7.26 9.76
CA ASN A 179 14.85 7.17 10.08
C ASN A 179 14.18 6.02 9.32
N ASP A 180 14.47 5.85 8.03
CA ASP A 180 13.99 4.71 7.23
C ASP A 180 14.37 3.36 7.86
N THR A 181 15.59 3.26 8.40
CA THR A 181 16.08 2.03 9.05
C THR A 181 15.36 1.77 10.37
N VAL A 182 15.14 2.82 11.16
CA VAL A 182 14.40 2.73 12.43
C VAL A 182 12.95 2.36 12.17
N ASP A 183 12.32 2.99 11.19
CA ASP A 183 10.95 2.71 10.76
C ASP A 183 10.80 1.27 10.28
N LEU A 184 11.76 0.78 9.48
CA LEU A 184 11.80 -0.62 9.05
C LEU A 184 11.91 -1.57 10.25
N ALA A 185 12.84 -1.31 11.18
CA ALA A 185 13.02 -2.14 12.37
C ALA A 185 11.77 -2.16 13.25
N TRP A 186 11.12 -1.00 13.39
CA TRP A 186 9.87 -0.88 14.13
C TRP A 186 8.70 -1.59 13.42
N GLY A 187 8.62 -1.50 12.09
CA GLY A 187 7.68 -2.27 11.28
C GLY A 187 7.91 -3.78 11.42
N MET A 188 9.15 -4.25 11.45
CA MET A 188 9.43 -5.67 11.73
C MET A 188 8.98 -6.06 13.16
N ALA A 189 9.16 -5.16 14.13
CA ALA A 189 8.72 -5.38 15.51
C ALA A 189 7.19 -5.37 15.64
N SER A 190 6.47 -4.54 14.89
CA SER A 190 5.00 -4.52 14.89
C SER A 190 4.40 -5.84 14.38
N GLY A 191 5.16 -6.59 13.59
CA GLY A 191 4.79 -7.97 13.23
C GLY A 191 4.53 -8.88 14.42
N LEU A 192 5.12 -8.61 15.59
CA LEU A 192 4.84 -9.36 16.83
C LEU A 192 3.36 -9.30 17.26
N THR A 193 2.60 -8.31 16.79
CA THR A 193 1.14 -8.25 17.01
C THR A 193 0.40 -9.44 16.39
N LEU A 194 0.98 -10.11 15.40
CA LEU A 194 0.44 -11.31 14.76
C LEU A 194 0.78 -12.61 15.51
N LEU A 195 1.56 -12.54 16.58
CA LEU A 195 1.96 -13.72 17.36
C LEU A 195 0.76 -14.57 17.84
N PRO A 196 -0.37 -14.00 18.33
CA PRO A 196 -1.54 -14.79 18.67
C PRO A 196 -2.07 -15.61 17.48
N LEU A 197 -2.06 -15.01 16.30
CA LEU A 197 -2.51 -15.64 15.06
C LEU A 197 -1.59 -16.81 14.66
N SER A 198 -0.27 -16.62 14.80
CA SER A 198 0.72 -17.68 14.59
C SER A 198 0.55 -18.84 15.58
N ILE A 199 0.27 -18.55 16.86
CA ILE A 199 0.01 -19.60 17.87
C ILE A 199 -1.24 -20.41 17.51
N ILE A 200 -2.33 -19.75 17.10
CA ILE A 200 -3.55 -20.43 16.66
C ILE A 200 -3.24 -21.32 15.45
N ALA A 201 -2.46 -20.82 14.48
CA ALA A 201 -2.05 -21.61 13.32
C ALA A 201 -1.20 -22.84 13.69
N ALA A 202 -0.49 -22.83 14.81
CA ALA A 202 0.30 -23.96 15.31
C ALA A 202 -0.51 -25.03 16.06
N LEU A 203 -1.78 -24.79 16.39
CA LEU A 203 -2.60 -25.77 17.12
C LEU A 203 -2.64 -27.16 16.45
N PRO A 204 -2.76 -27.31 15.12
CA PRO A 204 -2.70 -28.62 14.47
C PRO A 204 -1.41 -29.39 14.74
N ILE A 205 -0.27 -28.70 14.83
CA ILE A 205 1.00 -29.34 15.20
C ILE A 205 0.87 -29.94 16.58
N ILE A 206 0.45 -29.14 17.57
CA ILE A 206 0.33 -29.56 18.96
C ILE A 206 -0.62 -30.75 19.08
N VAL A 207 -1.75 -30.72 18.36
CA VAL A 207 -2.74 -31.82 18.35
C VAL A 207 -2.16 -33.10 17.77
N VAL A 208 -1.52 -33.05 16.59
CA VAL A 208 -0.93 -34.25 15.96
C VAL A 208 0.17 -34.83 16.84
N MET A 209 1.04 -33.98 17.40
CA MET A 209 2.08 -34.41 18.32
C MET A 209 1.48 -35.05 19.58
N GLY A 210 0.47 -34.41 20.19
CA GLY A 210 -0.22 -34.91 21.37
C GLY A 210 -0.84 -36.29 21.15
N ILE A 211 -1.56 -36.48 20.03
CA ILE A 211 -2.13 -37.78 19.65
C ILE A 211 -1.02 -38.83 19.46
N TYR A 212 0.08 -38.46 18.80
CA TYR A 212 1.20 -39.37 18.56
C TYR A 212 1.85 -39.85 19.87
N TYR A 213 2.07 -38.95 20.83
CA TYR A 213 2.67 -39.31 22.13
C TYR A 213 1.70 -40.07 23.04
N ILE A 214 0.41 -39.71 23.05
CA ILE A 214 -0.61 -40.39 23.87
C ILE A 214 -0.79 -41.85 23.43
N THR A 215 -0.60 -42.15 22.15
CA THR A 215 -0.66 -43.53 21.62
C THR A 215 0.58 -44.37 21.94
N GLY A 216 1.52 -43.87 22.74
CA GLY A 216 2.65 -44.63 23.28
C GLY A 216 3.83 -44.80 22.30
N HIS A 217 3.87 -44.01 21.23
CA HIS A 217 4.95 -44.09 20.24
C HIS A 217 6.22 -43.34 20.71
N ASP A 218 7.39 -43.86 20.38
CA ASP A 218 8.67 -43.17 20.58
C ASP A 218 8.78 -41.98 19.61
N GLY A 219 9.05 -40.78 20.15
CA GLY A 219 9.21 -39.55 19.39
C GLY A 219 10.54 -39.43 18.64
N SER A 220 11.43 -40.43 18.68
CA SER A 220 12.66 -40.41 17.88
C SER A 220 12.35 -40.40 16.38
N LEU A 221 12.84 -39.41 15.64
CA LEU A 221 12.69 -39.31 14.19
C LEU A 221 13.60 -40.28 13.41
N ARG A 222 14.64 -40.81 14.06
CA ARG A 222 15.66 -41.64 13.40
C ARG A 222 15.25 -43.11 13.46
N GLY A 223 14.96 -43.69 12.30
CA GLY A 223 14.56 -45.09 12.18
C GLY A 223 13.09 -45.38 12.47
N ASN A 224 12.28 -44.36 12.79
CA ASN A 224 10.84 -44.49 13.03
C ASN A 224 10.05 -43.79 11.92
N LEU A 225 9.50 -44.58 10.98
CA LEU A 225 8.67 -44.07 9.88
C LEU A 225 7.38 -43.41 10.38
N GLY A 226 6.83 -43.89 11.50
CA GLY A 226 5.63 -43.31 12.10
C GLY A 226 5.86 -41.88 12.58
N ALA A 227 7.00 -41.61 13.23
CA ALA A 227 7.35 -40.26 13.67
C ALA A 227 7.61 -39.32 12.49
N GLN A 228 8.26 -39.82 11.43
CA GLN A 228 8.49 -39.04 10.21
C GLN A 228 7.18 -38.70 9.49
N PHE A 229 6.26 -39.66 9.40
CA PHE A 229 4.94 -39.43 8.82
C PHE A 229 4.13 -38.42 9.65
N ALA A 230 4.11 -38.59 10.97
CA ALA A 230 3.46 -37.65 11.88
C ALA A 230 4.02 -36.22 11.76
N LEU A 231 5.35 -36.08 11.59
CA LEU A 231 5.98 -34.78 11.31
C LEU A 231 5.45 -34.18 10.02
N VAL A 232 5.49 -34.92 8.91
CA VAL A 232 5.02 -34.42 7.60
C VAL A 232 3.55 -33.99 7.67
N VAL A 233 2.69 -34.81 8.28
CA VAL A 233 1.26 -34.48 8.48
C VAL A 233 1.11 -33.19 9.28
N ALA A 234 1.85 -33.04 10.39
CA ALA A 234 1.78 -31.83 11.20
C ALA A 234 2.24 -30.57 10.44
N LEU A 235 3.30 -30.68 9.63
CA LEU A 235 3.78 -29.56 8.80
C LEU A 235 2.76 -29.17 7.72
N VAL A 236 2.17 -30.15 7.04
CA VAL A 236 1.14 -29.89 6.02
C VAL A 236 -0.08 -29.23 6.63
N LEU A 237 -0.57 -29.73 7.77
CA LEU A 237 -1.70 -29.12 8.47
C LEU A 237 -1.37 -27.71 8.93
N TYR A 238 -0.18 -27.48 9.50
CA TYR A 238 0.27 -26.15 9.89
C TYR A 238 0.26 -25.17 8.72
N LEU A 239 0.91 -25.52 7.61
CA LEU A 239 0.99 -24.65 6.44
C LEU A 239 -0.40 -24.37 5.85
N THR A 240 -1.27 -25.39 5.83
CA THR A 240 -2.65 -25.23 5.36
C THR A 240 -3.43 -24.27 6.28
N THR A 241 -3.34 -24.46 7.59
CA THR A 241 -3.99 -23.59 8.57
C THR A 241 -3.44 -22.16 8.51
N LYS A 242 -2.12 -21.99 8.35
CA LYS A 242 -1.49 -20.68 8.13
C LYS A 242 -2.06 -20.00 6.88
N LEU A 243 -2.17 -20.71 5.75
CA LEU A 243 -2.74 -20.15 4.52
C LEU A 243 -4.22 -19.75 4.69
N ILE A 244 -5.01 -20.53 5.43
CA ILE A 244 -6.42 -20.20 5.69
C ILE A 244 -6.54 -18.97 6.58
N ILE A 245 -5.76 -18.91 7.65
CA ILE A 245 -5.88 -17.87 8.68
C ILE A 245 -5.21 -16.56 8.23
N MET A 246 -4.05 -16.65 7.59
CA MET A 246 -3.22 -15.52 7.18
C MET A 246 -3.28 -15.25 5.66
N GLY A 247 -4.17 -15.90 4.91
CA GLY A 247 -4.21 -15.79 3.45
C GLY A 247 -4.25 -14.35 2.94
N GLY A 248 -5.19 -13.55 3.46
CA GLY A 248 -5.31 -12.14 3.07
C GLY A 248 -4.07 -11.29 3.43
N LEU A 249 -3.28 -11.69 4.42
CA LEU A 249 -1.98 -11.06 4.72
C LEU A 249 -0.90 -11.54 3.74
N LEU A 250 -0.82 -12.85 3.49
CA LEU A 250 0.20 -13.46 2.63
C LEU A 250 0.06 -13.05 1.17
N ASP A 251 -1.15 -12.68 0.74
CA ASP A 251 -1.44 -12.10 -0.58
C ASP A 251 -0.80 -10.72 -0.80
N ARG A 252 -0.28 -10.09 0.26
CA ARG A 252 0.42 -8.80 0.23
C ARG A 252 1.85 -8.96 0.74
N PRO A 253 2.72 -9.66 -0.01
CA PRO A 253 4.10 -9.87 0.41
C PRO A 253 4.87 -8.55 0.50
N PRO A 254 5.96 -8.50 1.28
CA PRO A 254 6.84 -7.33 1.31
C PRO A 254 7.40 -7.02 -0.08
N PHE A 255 7.74 -5.75 -0.30
CA PHE A 255 8.35 -5.25 -1.54
C PHE A 255 7.47 -5.34 -2.79
N MET A 256 6.15 -5.45 -2.65
CA MET A 256 5.23 -5.45 -3.79
C MET A 256 5.34 -4.20 -4.66
N ASN A 257 5.82 -3.09 -4.10
CA ASN A 257 5.99 -1.82 -4.80
C ASN A 257 7.10 -1.84 -5.87
N VAL A 258 8.05 -2.78 -5.80
CA VAL A 258 9.16 -2.89 -6.77
C VAL A 258 9.00 -4.06 -7.74
N VAL A 259 8.00 -4.91 -7.51
CA VAL A 259 7.75 -6.09 -8.35
C VAL A 259 6.77 -5.72 -9.47
N PRO A 260 7.04 -6.06 -10.74
CA PRO A 260 6.08 -5.83 -11.82
C PRO A 260 4.75 -6.53 -11.54
N GLU A 261 3.63 -5.93 -11.97
CA GLU A 261 2.28 -6.45 -11.66
C GLU A 261 2.07 -7.89 -12.15
N SER A 262 2.60 -8.23 -13.33
CA SER A 262 2.54 -9.58 -13.90
C SER A 262 3.22 -10.65 -13.03
N PHE A 263 4.09 -10.24 -12.11
CA PHE A 263 4.79 -11.12 -11.18
C PHE A 263 4.23 -11.08 -9.76
N ALA A 264 3.21 -10.27 -9.47
CA ALA A 264 2.63 -10.11 -8.12
C ALA A 264 2.24 -11.45 -7.48
N ILE A 265 1.46 -12.26 -8.20
CA ILE A 265 0.99 -13.57 -7.73
C ILE A 265 2.18 -14.51 -7.51
N ALA A 266 3.10 -14.57 -8.48
CA ALA A 266 4.29 -15.41 -8.36
C ALA A 266 5.15 -14.99 -7.17
N TRP A 267 5.28 -13.69 -6.90
CA TRP A 267 6.03 -13.14 -5.80
C TRP A 267 5.44 -13.52 -4.43
N ALA A 268 4.13 -13.45 -4.26
CA ALA A 268 3.44 -13.89 -3.04
C ALA A 268 3.76 -15.36 -2.71
N TRP A 269 3.72 -16.23 -3.73
CA TRP A 269 4.11 -17.64 -3.58
C TRP A 269 5.59 -17.81 -3.30
N ILE A 270 6.46 -17.09 -4.02
CA ILE A 270 7.93 -17.16 -3.83
C ILE A 270 8.29 -16.80 -2.39
N VAL A 271 7.76 -15.69 -1.85
CA VAL A 271 8.05 -15.26 -0.48
C VAL A 271 7.54 -16.30 0.52
N SER A 272 6.30 -16.77 0.37
CA SER A 272 5.72 -17.78 1.27
C SER A 272 6.50 -19.10 1.25
N VAL A 273 6.90 -19.56 0.07
CA VAL A 273 7.71 -20.77 -0.11
C VAL A 273 9.13 -20.58 0.41
N ALA A 274 9.73 -19.40 0.22
CA ALA A 274 11.07 -19.10 0.74
C ALA A 274 11.08 -19.12 2.28
N ILE A 275 10.08 -18.55 2.94
CA ILE A 275 9.93 -18.58 4.40
C ILE A 275 9.82 -20.02 4.89
N ALA A 276 8.90 -20.81 4.32
CA ALA A 276 8.72 -22.22 4.67
C ALA A 276 9.99 -23.05 4.37
N GLY A 277 10.71 -22.72 3.29
CA GLY A 277 11.96 -23.34 2.90
C GLY A 277 13.08 -23.09 3.91
N ILE A 278 13.23 -21.87 4.41
CA ILE A 278 14.20 -21.51 5.47
C ILE A 278 13.89 -22.28 6.76
N ALA A 279 12.61 -22.35 7.14
CA ALA A 279 12.16 -23.14 8.29
C ALA A 279 12.44 -24.65 8.12
N LEU A 280 12.19 -25.18 6.92
CA LEU A 280 12.45 -26.58 6.56
C LEU A 280 13.95 -26.89 6.66
N VAL A 281 14.81 -26.05 6.06
CA VAL A 281 16.27 -26.23 6.12
C VAL A 281 16.76 -26.18 7.57
N SER A 282 16.27 -25.24 8.37
CA SER A 282 16.61 -25.12 9.80
C SER A 282 16.25 -26.40 10.57
N MET A 283 15.05 -26.93 10.36
CA MET A 283 14.62 -28.20 10.94
C MET A 283 15.47 -29.38 10.46
N LEU A 284 15.79 -29.46 9.16
CA LEU A 284 16.61 -30.54 8.60
C LEU A 284 18.04 -30.52 9.14
N ILE A 285 18.62 -29.32 9.32
CA ILE A 285 19.93 -29.16 9.98
C ILE A 285 19.85 -29.68 11.42
N TYR A 286 18.82 -29.33 12.17
CA TYR A 286 18.59 -29.86 13.52
C TYR A 286 18.50 -31.40 13.53
N ILE A 287 17.72 -32.00 12.63
CA ILE A 287 17.56 -33.46 12.54
C ILE A 287 18.90 -34.14 12.22
N ARG A 288 19.69 -33.57 11.29
CA ARG A 288 20.99 -34.13 10.88
C ARG A 288 22.06 -34.02 11.97
N ARG A 289 22.09 -32.92 12.73
CA ARG A 289 23.13 -32.67 13.74
C ARG A 289 22.92 -33.45 15.04
N ASN A 290 21.70 -33.84 15.37
CA ASN A 290 21.39 -34.51 16.62
C ASN A 290 21.43 -36.04 16.50
N LYS A 291 21.98 -36.71 17.53
CA LYS A 291 22.04 -38.19 17.59
C LYS A 291 20.64 -38.80 17.79
N ARG A 292 19.80 -38.13 18.59
CA ARG A 292 18.42 -38.51 18.89
C ARG A 292 17.48 -37.32 18.60
N PRO A 293 17.18 -37.04 17.33
CA PRO A 293 16.28 -35.95 16.98
C PRO A 293 14.85 -36.30 17.40
N GLU A 294 14.26 -35.47 18.26
CA GLU A 294 12.88 -35.62 18.73
C GLU A 294 11.88 -34.93 17.80
N LEU A 295 10.75 -35.59 17.58
CA LEU A 295 9.62 -35.16 16.77
C LEU A 295 9.07 -33.79 17.19
N LEU A 296 8.73 -33.62 18.47
CA LEU A 296 8.18 -32.35 18.99
C LEU A 296 9.15 -31.18 18.78
N LYS A 297 10.43 -31.38 19.11
CA LYS A 297 11.47 -30.34 18.96
C LYS A 297 11.68 -29.93 17.50
N ALA A 298 11.65 -30.89 16.57
CA ALA A 298 11.76 -30.60 15.14
C ALA A 298 10.56 -29.77 14.64
N ALA A 299 9.33 -30.19 14.99
CA ALA A 299 8.12 -29.48 14.60
C ALA A 299 8.04 -28.06 15.20
N LEU A 300 8.38 -27.91 16.49
CA LEU A 300 8.43 -26.60 17.14
C LEU A 300 9.51 -25.69 16.54
N LEU A 301 10.67 -26.23 16.16
CA LEU A 301 11.72 -25.44 15.51
C LEU A 301 11.25 -24.95 14.13
N PHE A 302 10.62 -25.81 13.33
CA PHE A 302 10.03 -25.40 12.06
C PHE A 302 9.03 -24.26 12.26
N PHE A 303 8.05 -24.46 13.16
CA PHE A 303 7.06 -23.45 13.49
C PHE A 303 7.69 -22.13 13.95
N ALA A 304 8.64 -22.18 14.87
CA ALA A 304 9.26 -20.98 15.42
C ALA A 304 9.99 -20.16 14.34
N VAL A 305 10.72 -20.82 13.44
CA VAL A 305 11.43 -20.15 12.35
C VAL A 305 10.45 -19.60 11.31
N ASP A 306 9.47 -20.40 10.88
CA ASP A 306 8.46 -19.98 9.90
C ASP A 306 7.63 -18.80 10.43
N ALA A 307 7.15 -18.90 11.67
CA ALA A 307 6.42 -17.83 12.34
C ALA A 307 7.30 -16.59 12.46
N LEU A 308 8.50 -16.68 13.03
CA LEU A 308 9.39 -15.52 13.21
C LEU A 308 9.68 -14.82 11.88
N MET A 309 9.99 -15.55 10.82
CA MET A 309 10.22 -14.97 9.49
C MET A 309 8.96 -14.31 8.94
N THR A 310 7.79 -14.93 9.12
CA THR A 310 6.51 -14.34 8.71
C THR A 310 6.25 -13.05 9.48
N LEU A 311 6.43 -13.05 10.81
CA LEU A 311 6.25 -11.88 11.66
C LEU A 311 7.18 -10.74 11.24
N LEU A 312 8.47 -11.01 11.02
CA LEU A 312 9.44 -9.99 10.64
C LEU A 312 9.18 -9.43 9.24
N LEU A 313 8.85 -10.28 8.27
CA LEU A 313 8.68 -9.85 6.88
C LEU A 313 7.34 -9.19 6.60
N TYR A 314 6.26 -9.62 7.27
CA TYR A 314 4.92 -9.06 7.11
C TYR A 314 4.57 -8.05 8.21
N GLY A 315 5.45 -7.79 9.17
CA GLY A 315 5.25 -6.74 10.17
C GLY A 315 5.12 -5.33 9.57
N PRO A 316 6.02 -4.92 8.64
CA PRO A 316 5.99 -3.57 8.07
C PRO A 316 4.68 -3.23 7.36
N THR A 317 3.97 -4.22 6.78
CA THR A 317 2.69 -3.96 6.10
C THR A 317 1.60 -3.43 7.03
N PHE A 318 1.74 -3.59 8.36
CA PHE A 318 0.81 -3.04 9.35
C PHE A 318 1.16 -1.63 9.82
N TYR A 319 2.43 -1.23 9.71
CA TYR A 319 2.89 0.07 10.19
C TYR A 319 2.78 1.17 9.13
N GLY A 320 2.36 0.80 7.91
CA GLY A 320 2.20 1.70 6.77
C GLY A 320 3.49 1.78 5.94
N GLU A 321 3.53 1.05 4.82
CA GLU A 321 4.45 1.34 3.70
C GLU A 321 3.86 2.41 2.80
#